data_AF-A0A1Y3AZX3-F1
#
_entry.id   AF-A0A1Y3AZX3-F1
#
_cell.length_a   1.000
_cell.length_b   1.000
_cell.length_c   1.000
_cell.angle_alpha   90.00
_cell.angle_beta   90.00
_cell.angle_gamma   90.00
#
_symmetry.space_group_name_H-M   'P 1'
#
loop_
_entity.id
_entity.type
_entity.pdbx_description
1 polymer ?
#
loop_
_entity_poly.entity_id
_entity_poly.type
_entity_poly.pdbx_seq_one_letter_code
_entity_poly.pdbx_strand_id
1 'polypeptide(L)'
;SHNNSVTLNIGQSNVSLDPSIITDNNRASTNADTIDLKSQPSQSEISVQTVISKRKDNDNIIRPTMINRHRSPSMASKSESKSSLLPTTKPTFAQEIRQIFSKCIRHLRTLIDQWMIVFWRFLEVHIMKAVFLCTVLISIRDISVMNVVFVFLTIILMIFNRFEKIICFMFAIWAGLLVLLKMLFQLNIAQRIDWNTNCSSDMFGQVDNRAYIGFLKTDDIFSYIWEYIALIIILVFRTVILLRQYLYRNHDYNNDRPLLEGVIFPDVDRPMADKDFANFFKFLLNFGFYKFGVEICLILMTITIGNHGDIFSVLYCLFLIAFVLFNRSECHRFWSYLVGFMAIILPYQYLVCLGIAPGLCWLYPWHNLPQADLDWYFLPDFKHQLPKQKLYLDFLLFYFLCRQLLYFR
;
A
#
# COMPACT_ATOMS: atom_id res chain seq x y z
N SER A 1 58.53 -39.04 14.94
CA SER A 1 59.15 -40.15 14.22
C SER A 1 58.06 -41.02 13.60
N HIS A 2 58.23 -41.37 12.32
CA HIS A 2 57.40 -42.24 11.45
C HIS A 2 56.01 -41.72 11.10
N ASN A 3 55.75 -41.17 9.89
CA ASN A 3 55.80 -41.75 8.53
C ASN A 3 55.07 -43.09 8.40
N ASN A 4 54.02 -43.11 7.57
CA ASN A 4 53.90 -44.07 6.48
C ASN A 4 53.05 -43.49 5.32
N SER A 5 53.60 -43.70 4.14
CA SER A 5 53.23 -43.22 2.82
C SER A 5 53.15 -44.42 1.87
N VAL A 6 52.16 -44.47 0.97
CA VAL A 6 52.13 -45.30 -0.26
C VAL A 6 51.19 -44.56 -1.26
N THR A 7 51.61 -43.82 -2.31
CA THR A 7 52.05 -44.16 -3.70
C THR A 7 51.03 -44.99 -4.52
N LEU A 8 50.66 -44.78 -5.81
CA LEU A 8 51.28 -44.18 -7.00
C LEU A 8 50.27 -44.14 -8.22
N ASN A 9 50.50 -43.20 -9.17
CA ASN A 9 50.37 -43.26 -10.67
C ASN A 9 48.98 -43.34 -11.37
N ILE A 10 48.70 -42.85 -12.60
CA ILE A 10 49.37 -42.15 -13.76
C ILE A 10 48.25 -41.52 -14.63
N GLY A 11 48.49 -40.43 -15.38
CA GLY A 11 47.73 -40.14 -16.61
C GLY A 11 47.79 -38.69 -17.14
N GLN A 12 48.67 -38.42 -18.10
CA GLN A 12 48.85 -37.16 -18.83
C GLN A 12 47.80 -36.92 -19.93
N SER A 13 47.51 -35.64 -20.23
CA SER A 13 47.47 -35.13 -21.62
C SER A 13 47.62 -33.59 -21.66
N ASN A 14 48.58 -33.15 -22.50
CA ASN A 14 48.95 -31.76 -22.83
C ASN A 14 48.02 -31.18 -23.92
N VAL A 15 48.00 -29.85 -24.10
CA VAL A 15 48.43 -29.15 -25.35
C VAL A 15 48.46 -27.62 -25.12
N SER A 16 49.56 -27.04 -25.60
CA SER A 16 50.06 -25.65 -25.60
C SER A 16 49.56 -24.79 -26.77
N LEU A 17 49.60 -23.45 -26.63
CA LEU A 17 49.56 -22.50 -27.76
C LEU A 17 50.58 -21.35 -27.54
N ASP A 18 51.39 -21.12 -28.57
CA ASP A 18 52.56 -20.23 -28.69
C ASP A 18 52.21 -18.77 -29.10
N PRO A 19 53.15 -17.79 -28.96
CA PRO A 19 53.00 -16.41 -29.41
C PRO A 19 53.87 -16.00 -30.64
N SER A 20 53.41 -14.95 -31.34
CA SER A 20 54.16 -13.92 -32.13
C SER A 20 54.70 -14.19 -33.55
N ILE A 21 54.28 -13.34 -34.53
CA ILE A 21 54.95 -12.79 -35.75
C ILE A 21 54.11 -11.54 -36.16
N ILE A 22 54.50 -10.24 -36.12
CA ILE A 22 55.51 -9.35 -36.78
C ILE A 22 55.17 -8.84 -38.22
N THR A 23 55.05 -7.49 -38.35
CA THR A 23 55.19 -6.55 -39.51
C THR A 23 54.11 -6.55 -40.62
N ASP A 24 53.66 -5.43 -41.25
CA ASP A 24 54.24 -4.09 -41.46
C ASP A 24 53.21 -3.06 -42.03
N ASN A 25 53.59 -1.76 -42.00
CA ASN A 25 53.20 -0.62 -42.87
C ASN A 25 52.09 0.42 -42.49
N ASN A 26 52.59 1.56 -41.97
CA ASN A 26 52.48 2.95 -42.48
C ASN A 26 51.10 3.59 -42.79
N ARG A 27 50.74 4.67 -42.07
CA ARG A 27 50.91 6.09 -42.50
C ARG A 27 50.31 7.08 -41.48
N ALA A 28 51.07 8.14 -41.19
CA ALA A 28 50.77 9.23 -40.26
C ALA A 28 49.65 10.18 -40.71
N SER A 29 48.91 10.75 -39.75
CA SER A 29 48.82 12.22 -39.59
C SER A 29 48.19 12.58 -38.23
N THR A 30 48.92 13.39 -37.48
CA THR A 30 48.52 14.13 -36.29
C THR A 30 47.55 15.26 -36.66
N ASN A 31 46.53 15.51 -35.84
CA ASN A 31 46.23 16.83 -35.30
C ASN A 31 45.15 16.76 -34.21
N ALA A 32 45.31 17.67 -33.26
CA ALA A 32 44.61 17.83 -32.00
C ALA A 32 43.08 17.97 -32.13
N ASP A 33 42.35 17.46 -31.12
CA ASP A 33 41.46 18.31 -30.30
C ASP A 33 40.97 17.54 -29.06
N THR A 34 41.09 18.21 -27.92
CA THR A 34 40.67 17.82 -26.58
C THR A 34 39.15 17.61 -26.53
N ILE A 35 38.67 16.43 -26.09
CA ILE A 35 37.26 16.22 -25.74
C ILE A 35 37.15 15.76 -24.29
N ASP A 36 36.48 16.60 -23.50
CA ASP A 36 36.03 16.37 -22.14
C ASP A 36 35.31 15.02 -21.95
N LEU A 37 35.73 14.27 -20.92
CA LEU A 37 35.00 13.11 -20.42
C LEU A 37 33.68 13.58 -19.77
N LYS A 38 32.57 13.43 -20.49
CA LYS A 38 31.22 13.61 -19.94
C LYS A 38 30.71 12.28 -19.36
N SER A 39 30.49 12.29 -18.06
CA SER A 39 29.70 11.38 -17.20
C SER A 39 28.80 10.36 -17.91
N GLN A 40 28.97 9.07 -17.58
CA GLN A 40 28.02 8.00 -17.87
C GLN A 40 26.68 8.20 -17.11
N PRO A 41 25.53 7.92 -17.74
CA PRO A 41 24.22 8.09 -17.11
C PRO A 41 23.88 6.98 -16.10
N SER A 42 23.21 7.36 -15.03
CA SER A 42 22.72 6.48 -13.95
C SER A 42 21.57 5.56 -14.41
N GLN A 43 21.41 4.38 -13.77
CA GLN A 43 20.36 3.40 -14.10
C GLN A 43 18.91 3.94 -14.04
N SER A 44 18.69 5.09 -13.39
CA SER A 44 17.40 5.80 -13.41
C SER A 44 17.08 6.50 -14.74
N GLU A 45 18.08 6.84 -15.55
CA GLU A 45 17.86 7.44 -16.88
C GLU A 45 17.52 6.39 -17.93
N ILE A 46 18.01 5.16 -17.77
CA ILE A 46 17.75 4.02 -18.67
C ILE A 46 16.28 3.59 -18.60
N SER A 47 15.69 3.58 -17.41
CA SER A 47 14.27 3.24 -17.22
C SER A 47 13.35 4.33 -17.78
N VAL A 48 13.71 5.61 -17.66
CA VAL A 48 12.97 6.73 -18.26
C VAL A 48 13.11 6.75 -19.79
N GLN A 49 14.29 6.47 -20.33
CA GLN A 49 14.52 6.42 -21.78
C GLN A 49 13.81 5.23 -22.44
N THR A 50 13.73 4.08 -21.77
CA THR A 50 13.01 2.91 -22.29
C THR A 50 11.50 3.16 -22.40
N VAL A 51 10.94 3.96 -21.47
CA VAL A 51 9.54 4.43 -21.52
C VAL A 51 9.32 5.48 -22.61
N ILE A 52 10.29 6.36 -22.86
CA ILE A 52 10.23 7.37 -23.95
C ILE A 52 10.39 6.72 -25.33
N SER A 53 11.21 5.68 -25.47
CA SER A 53 11.36 4.93 -26.73
C SER A 53 10.05 4.29 -27.17
N LYS A 54 9.32 3.65 -26.23
CA LYS A 54 7.98 3.08 -26.51
C LYS A 54 6.93 4.14 -26.86
N ARG A 55 7.13 5.40 -26.46
CA ARG A 55 6.25 6.53 -26.82
C ARG A 55 6.47 7.00 -28.26
N LYS A 56 7.72 7.04 -28.73
CA LYS A 56 8.05 7.48 -30.09
C LYS A 56 7.56 6.54 -31.19
N ASP A 57 7.51 5.24 -30.92
CA ASP A 57 6.98 4.25 -31.86
C ASP A 57 5.44 4.29 -31.97
N ASN A 58 4.75 4.74 -30.92
CA ASN A 58 3.29 4.89 -30.91
C ASN A 58 2.80 6.22 -31.51
N ASP A 59 3.59 7.30 -31.46
CA ASP A 59 3.20 8.61 -32.01
C ASP A 59 3.30 8.68 -33.55
N ASN A 60 3.97 7.72 -34.21
CA ASN A 60 4.10 7.66 -35.68
C ASN A 60 2.93 6.94 -36.37
N ILE A 61 2.00 6.36 -35.60
CA ILE A 61 0.79 5.71 -36.12
C ILE A 61 -0.39 6.41 -35.44
N ILE A 62 -1.28 7.02 -36.24
CA ILE A 62 -2.52 7.74 -35.85
C ILE A 62 -2.39 9.28 -35.87
N ARG A 63 -2.65 9.84 -37.05
CA ARG A 63 -3.25 11.17 -37.23
C ARG A 63 -4.71 10.94 -37.65
N PRO A 64 -5.75 11.35 -36.90
CA PRO A 64 -7.12 11.18 -37.38
C PRO A 64 -7.62 12.42 -38.11
N THR A 65 -7.99 12.22 -39.37
CA THR A 65 -8.94 13.02 -40.15
C THR A 65 -10.34 12.96 -39.51
N MET A 66 -10.97 14.11 -39.33
CA MET A 66 -12.37 14.24 -38.92
C MET A 66 -13.29 13.66 -40.01
N ILE A 67 -14.05 12.60 -39.68
CA ILE A 67 -15.14 12.08 -40.53
C ILE A 67 -16.47 12.38 -39.84
N ASN A 68 -17.20 13.34 -40.42
CA ASN A 68 -18.61 13.61 -40.17
C ASN A 68 -19.44 12.40 -40.61
N ARG A 69 -20.38 11.91 -39.77
CA ARG A 69 -21.37 10.93 -40.21
C ARG A 69 -22.79 11.45 -39.99
N HIS A 70 -23.40 11.87 -41.10
CA HIS A 70 -24.83 12.08 -41.26
C HIS A 70 -25.61 10.81 -40.89
N ARG A 71 -26.68 10.99 -40.11
CA ARG A 71 -27.69 9.96 -39.83
C ARG A 71 -28.98 10.36 -40.54
N SER A 72 -29.38 9.60 -41.56
CA SER A 72 -30.68 9.73 -42.21
C SER A 72 -31.78 9.13 -41.31
N PRO A 73 -32.94 9.76 -41.15
CA PRO A 73 -34.10 9.15 -40.51
C PRO A 73 -35.10 8.58 -41.53
N SER A 74 -35.75 7.49 -41.12
CA SER A 74 -36.81 6.76 -41.82
C SER A 74 -38.12 7.53 -41.91
N MET A 75 -38.87 7.24 -42.98
CA MET A 75 -40.23 7.70 -43.26
C MET A 75 -41.22 7.47 -42.09
N ALA A 76 -41.95 8.52 -41.73
CA ALA A 76 -43.30 8.44 -41.18
C ALA A 76 -44.06 9.69 -41.62
N SER A 77 -45.22 9.48 -42.23
CA SER A 77 -46.11 10.50 -42.78
C SER A 77 -46.92 11.21 -41.69
N LYS A 78 -47.12 12.53 -41.82
CA LYS A 78 -48.45 13.18 -41.74
C LYS A 78 -48.40 14.70 -41.90
N SER A 79 -49.25 15.15 -42.83
CA SER A 79 -50.02 16.41 -42.90
C SER A 79 -49.29 17.75 -42.82
N GLU A 80 -49.32 18.47 -43.95
CA GLU A 80 -49.23 19.92 -44.03
C GLU A 80 -50.35 20.59 -43.22
N SER A 81 -49.99 21.57 -42.39
CA SER A 81 -50.85 22.70 -42.06
C SER A 81 -50.03 23.99 -42.09
N LYS A 82 -50.45 24.91 -42.95
CA LYS A 82 -49.96 26.29 -43.01
C LYS A 82 -50.45 27.04 -41.76
N SER A 83 -49.54 27.59 -40.96
CA SER A 83 -49.81 28.75 -40.08
C SER A 83 -48.62 29.70 -40.20
N SER A 84 -48.76 30.73 -41.02
CA SER A 84 -49.03 32.10 -40.60
C SER A 84 -47.98 32.66 -39.63
N LEU A 85 -47.11 33.50 -40.20
CA LEU A 85 -46.33 34.56 -39.58
C LEU A 85 -46.94 35.04 -38.23
N LEU A 86 -46.22 34.86 -37.13
CA LEU A 86 -46.48 35.56 -35.86
C LEU A 86 -45.17 36.24 -35.41
N PRO A 87 -45.25 37.44 -34.82
CA PRO A 87 -44.13 38.35 -34.69
C PRO A 87 -43.15 37.84 -33.63
N THR A 88 -41.90 38.25 -33.77
CA THR A 88 -40.84 38.10 -32.77
C THR A 88 -41.24 38.80 -31.47
N THR A 89 -41.93 38.09 -30.59
CA THR A 89 -42.12 38.49 -29.20
C THR A 89 -40.75 38.41 -28.54
N LYS A 90 -40.23 39.56 -28.06
CA LYS A 90 -38.98 39.60 -27.27
C LYS A 90 -39.07 38.53 -26.16
N PRO A 91 -38.03 37.72 -25.94
CA PRO A 91 -38.07 36.69 -24.93
C PRO A 91 -38.38 37.35 -23.58
N THR A 92 -39.35 36.80 -22.87
CA THR A 92 -39.70 37.30 -21.54
C THR A 92 -38.45 37.14 -20.66
N PHE A 93 -38.17 38.09 -19.76
CA PHE A 93 -37.02 38.03 -18.84
C PHE A 93 -36.87 36.66 -18.14
N ALA A 94 -37.99 36.00 -17.84
CA ALA A 94 -38.03 34.63 -17.31
C ALA A 94 -37.47 33.56 -18.26
N GLN A 95 -37.62 33.71 -19.59
CA GLN A 95 -37.05 32.82 -20.60
C GLN A 95 -35.54 33.01 -20.74
N GLU A 96 -35.03 34.25 -20.65
CA GLU A 96 -33.59 34.52 -20.65
C GLU A 96 -32.92 33.97 -19.39
N ILE A 97 -33.53 34.15 -18.21
CA ILE A 97 -33.07 33.55 -16.94
C ILE A 97 -33.07 32.01 -17.04
N ARG A 98 -34.12 31.39 -17.59
CA ARG A 98 -34.17 29.93 -17.79
C ARG A 98 -33.07 29.44 -18.73
N GLN A 99 -32.76 30.19 -19.79
CA GLN A 99 -31.68 29.84 -20.72
C GLN A 99 -30.30 29.95 -20.07
N ILE A 100 -30.03 31.02 -19.32
CA ILE A 100 -28.79 31.19 -18.55
C ILE A 100 -28.65 30.10 -17.49
N PHE A 101 -29.72 29.82 -16.75
CA PHE A 101 -29.76 28.77 -15.73
C PHE A 101 -29.51 27.38 -16.35
N SER A 102 -30.09 27.08 -17.51
CA SER A 102 -29.83 25.83 -18.22
C SER A 102 -28.38 25.71 -18.71
N LYS A 103 -27.76 26.81 -19.16
CA LYS A 103 -26.34 26.86 -19.55
C LYS A 103 -25.44 26.63 -18.33
N CYS A 104 -25.76 27.28 -17.21
CA CYS A 104 -25.06 27.12 -15.94
C CYS A 104 -25.15 25.67 -15.42
N ILE A 105 -26.34 25.06 -15.44
CA ILE A 105 -26.53 23.65 -15.06
C ILE A 105 -25.72 22.71 -15.96
N ARG A 106 -25.67 22.96 -17.28
CA ARG A 106 -24.86 22.14 -18.19
C ARG A 106 -23.37 22.26 -17.87
N HIS A 107 -22.87 23.47 -17.62
CA HIS A 107 -21.48 23.70 -17.26
C HIS A 107 -21.14 23.06 -15.90
N LEU A 108 -22.02 23.21 -14.91
CA LEU A 108 -21.87 22.59 -13.60
C LEU A 108 -21.87 21.06 -13.72
N ARG A 109 -22.74 20.48 -14.55
CA ARG A 109 -22.75 19.03 -14.82
C ARG A 109 -21.42 18.57 -15.41
N THR A 110 -20.89 19.27 -16.42
CA THR A 110 -19.59 18.90 -17.01
C THR A 110 -18.44 18.99 -16.01
N LEU A 111 -18.46 19.97 -15.11
CA LEU A 111 -17.48 20.06 -14.03
C LEU A 111 -17.63 18.87 -13.07
N ILE A 112 -18.85 18.59 -12.61
CA ILE A 112 -19.13 17.45 -11.71
C ILE A 112 -18.65 16.14 -12.33
N ASP A 113 -18.89 15.92 -13.62
CA ASP A 113 -18.46 14.71 -14.33
C ASP A 113 -16.92 14.58 -14.32
N GLN A 114 -16.18 15.67 -14.58
CA GLN A 114 -14.72 15.68 -14.49
C GLN A 114 -14.21 15.43 -13.07
N TRP A 115 -14.81 16.09 -12.06
CA TRP A 115 -14.47 15.88 -10.65
C TRP A 115 -14.75 14.43 -10.21
N MET A 116 -15.87 13.85 -10.66
CA MET A 116 -16.20 12.46 -10.37
C MET A 116 -15.16 11.50 -10.93
N ILE A 117 -14.68 11.68 -12.17
CA ILE A 117 -13.65 10.81 -12.75
C ILE A 117 -12.38 10.82 -11.89
N VAL A 118 -11.91 12.01 -11.49
CA VAL A 118 -10.74 12.16 -10.61
C VAL A 118 -11.00 11.53 -9.24
N PHE A 119 -12.19 11.74 -8.67
CA PHE A 119 -12.57 11.17 -7.37
C PHE A 119 -12.58 9.63 -7.39
N TRP A 120 -13.18 9.02 -8.41
CA TRP A 120 -13.18 7.56 -8.56
C TRP A 120 -11.78 6.99 -8.77
N ARG A 121 -10.91 7.71 -9.50
CA ARG A 121 -9.51 7.34 -9.67
C ARG A 121 -8.73 7.44 -8.36
N PHE A 122 -8.95 8.50 -7.58
CA PHE A 122 -8.37 8.65 -6.25
C PHE A 122 -8.80 7.52 -5.32
N LEU A 123 -10.10 7.20 -5.29
CA LEU A 123 -10.61 6.08 -4.49
C LEU A 123 -9.99 4.74 -4.91
N GLU A 124 -9.88 4.46 -6.21
CA GLU A 124 -9.25 3.23 -6.73
C GLU A 124 -7.82 3.05 -6.19
N VAL A 125 -7.03 4.12 -6.14
CA VAL A 125 -5.64 4.07 -5.68
C VAL A 125 -5.52 3.98 -4.14
N HIS A 126 -6.42 4.65 -3.41
CA HIS A 126 -6.32 4.79 -1.96
C HIS A 126 -7.12 3.75 -1.16
N ILE A 127 -8.08 3.05 -1.78
CA ILE A 127 -8.98 2.13 -1.04
C ILE A 127 -8.22 1.00 -0.32
N MET A 128 -7.15 0.48 -0.91
CA MET A 128 -6.33 -0.55 -0.26
C MET A 128 -5.57 -0.04 0.96
N LYS A 129 -5.19 1.24 0.95
CA LYS A 129 -4.55 1.90 2.11
C LYS A 129 -5.57 2.06 3.24
N ALA A 130 -6.82 2.38 2.90
CA ALA A 130 -7.92 2.46 3.86
C ALA A 130 -8.23 1.09 4.49
N VAL A 131 -8.30 0.02 3.69
CA VAL A 131 -8.48 -1.35 4.21
C VAL A 131 -7.37 -1.71 5.20
N PHE A 132 -6.10 -1.49 4.83
CA PHE A 132 -4.95 -1.72 5.71
C PHE A 132 -5.08 -0.96 7.04
N LEU A 133 -5.30 0.36 6.96
CA LEU A 133 -5.39 1.22 8.14
C LEU A 133 -6.53 0.81 9.06
N CYS A 134 -7.71 0.48 8.50
CA CYS A 134 -8.85 0.01 9.29
C CYS A 134 -8.57 -1.32 9.99
N THR A 135 -7.99 -2.30 9.30
CA THR A 135 -7.65 -3.59 9.91
C THR A 135 -6.65 -3.43 11.05
N VAL A 136 -5.61 -2.60 10.86
CA VAL A 136 -4.62 -2.30 11.91
C VAL A 136 -5.26 -1.61 13.11
N LEU A 137 -6.13 -0.61 12.88
CA LEU A 137 -6.84 0.08 13.96
C LEU A 137 -7.72 -0.88 14.78
N ILE A 138 -8.44 -1.79 14.13
CA ILE A 138 -9.25 -2.81 14.80
C ILE A 138 -8.38 -3.70 15.69
N SER A 139 -7.28 -4.21 15.14
CA SER A 139 -6.36 -5.10 15.87
C SER A 139 -5.74 -4.43 17.09
N ILE A 140 -5.36 -3.15 17.00
CA ILE A 140 -4.69 -2.42 18.08
C ILE A 140 -5.68 -1.91 19.12
N ARG A 141 -6.89 -1.47 18.73
CA ARG A 141 -7.86 -0.95 19.70
C ARG A 141 -8.36 -2.04 20.63
N ASP A 142 -8.67 -3.21 20.09
CA ASP A 142 -9.08 -4.40 20.86
C ASP A 142 -8.00 -5.49 20.70
N ILE A 143 -7.01 -5.51 21.59
CA ILE A 143 -6.01 -6.59 21.57
C ILE A 143 -6.68 -7.84 22.11
N SER A 144 -6.83 -8.85 21.24
CA SER A 144 -7.48 -10.10 21.58
C SER A 144 -6.99 -11.23 20.70
N VAL A 145 -7.16 -12.47 21.17
CA VAL A 145 -6.82 -13.67 20.38
C VAL A 145 -7.51 -13.67 19.02
N MET A 146 -8.79 -13.27 18.98
CA MET A 146 -9.55 -13.23 17.73
C MET A 146 -8.99 -12.24 16.70
N ASN A 147 -8.38 -11.15 17.17
CA ASN A 147 -7.80 -10.12 16.30
C ASN A 147 -6.35 -10.42 15.87
N VAL A 148 -5.71 -11.46 16.43
CA VAL A 148 -4.41 -11.99 15.95
C VAL A 148 -4.49 -12.39 14.47
N VAL A 149 -5.61 -12.99 14.05
CA VAL A 149 -5.84 -13.38 12.66
C VAL A 149 -5.75 -12.17 11.71
N PHE A 150 -6.30 -11.03 12.11
CA PHE A 150 -6.21 -9.80 11.32
C PHE A 150 -4.76 -9.30 11.18
N VAL A 151 -3.96 -9.40 12.22
CA VAL A 151 -2.54 -9.02 12.19
C VAL A 151 -1.76 -9.88 11.20
N PHE A 152 -1.88 -11.21 11.29
CA PHE A 152 -1.18 -12.11 10.37
C PHE A 152 -1.62 -11.92 8.92
N LEU A 153 -2.93 -11.85 8.66
CA LEU A 153 -3.46 -11.60 7.32
C LEU A 153 -2.99 -10.24 6.76
N THR A 154 -2.87 -9.22 7.61
CA THR A 154 -2.35 -7.90 7.22
C THR A 154 -0.88 -7.97 6.82
N ILE A 155 -0.06 -8.71 7.55
CA ILE A 155 1.36 -8.89 7.22
C ILE A 155 1.52 -9.63 5.88
N ILE A 156 0.78 -10.73 5.71
CA ILE A 156 0.78 -11.50 4.46
C ILE A 156 0.32 -10.63 3.29
N LEU A 157 -0.71 -9.79 3.49
CA LEU A 157 -1.21 -8.86 2.48
C LEU A 157 -0.12 -7.90 2.01
N MET A 158 0.65 -7.33 2.94
CA MET A 158 1.68 -6.33 2.62
C MET A 158 2.90 -6.93 1.90
N ILE A 159 3.28 -8.16 2.25
CA ILE A 159 4.42 -8.86 1.62
C ILE A 159 4.03 -9.40 0.24
N PHE A 160 2.82 -9.95 0.13
CA PHE A 160 2.35 -10.65 -1.07
C PHE A 160 1.15 -9.95 -1.71
N ASN A 161 1.40 -8.84 -2.39
CA ASN A 161 0.38 -8.09 -3.15
C ASN A 161 -0.35 -8.96 -4.20
N ARG A 162 0.25 -10.07 -4.65
CA ARG A 162 -0.37 -11.00 -5.60
C ARG A 162 -1.65 -11.65 -5.06
N PHE A 163 -1.68 -11.95 -3.76
CA PHE A 163 -2.81 -12.63 -3.11
C PHE A 163 -3.82 -11.65 -2.51
N GLU A 164 -3.70 -10.36 -2.81
CA GLU A 164 -4.54 -9.29 -2.25
C GLU A 164 -6.04 -9.63 -2.30
N LYS A 165 -6.55 -10.08 -3.45
CA LYS A 165 -7.98 -10.40 -3.61
C LYS A 165 -8.45 -11.51 -2.66
N ILE A 166 -7.63 -12.55 -2.49
CA ILE A 166 -7.94 -13.70 -1.62
C ILE A 166 -7.90 -13.26 -0.16
N ILE A 167 -6.91 -12.46 0.22
CA ILE A 167 -6.77 -12.00 1.61
C ILE A 167 -7.89 -11.03 1.99
N CYS A 168 -8.30 -10.11 1.10
CA CYS A 168 -9.48 -9.27 1.33
C CYS A 168 -10.76 -10.08 1.52
N PHE A 169 -10.90 -11.20 0.79
CA PHE A 169 -12.03 -12.10 0.98
C PHE A 169 -11.98 -12.81 2.35
N MET A 170 -10.79 -13.26 2.77
CA MET A 170 -10.59 -13.82 4.12
C MET A 170 -10.90 -12.80 5.22
N PHE A 171 -10.52 -11.52 5.05
CA PHE A 171 -10.90 -10.45 5.97
C PHE A 171 -12.42 -10.28 6.07
N ALA A 172 -13.13 -10.32 4.95
CA ALA A 172 -14.59 -10.18 4.94
C ALA A 172 -15.27 -11.36 5.68
N ILE A 173 -14.84 -12.59 5.41
CA ILE A 173 -15.35 -13.79 6.10
C ILE A 173 -15.08 -13.69 7.61
N TRP A 174 -13.84 -13.39 8.00
CA TRP A 174 -13.46 -13.35 9.41
C TRP A 174 -14.17 -12.22 10.15
N ALA A 175 -14.26 -11.02 9.56
CA ALA A 175 -15.01 -9.91 10.13
C ALA A 175 -16.51 -10.24 10.28
N GLY A 176 -17.11 -10.87 9.26
CA GLY A 176 -18.51 -11.32 9.32
C GLY A 176 -18.73 -12.34 10.44
N LEU A 177 -17.83 -13.33 10.56
CA LEU A 177 -17.88 -14.32 11.65
C LEU A 177 -17.75 -13.66 13.03
N LEU A 178 -16.84 -12.71 13.20
CA LEU A 178 -16.66 -12.01 14.47
C LEU A 178 -17.86 -11.15 14.84
N VAL A 179 -18.50 -10.47 13.88
CA VAL A 179 -19.74 -9.75 14.14
C VAL A 179 -20.82 -10.72 14.63
N LEU A 180 -21.01 -11.85 13.95
CA LEU A 180 -21.99 -12.87 14.37
C LEU A 180 -21.69 -13.43 15.76
N LEU A 181 -20.43 -13.79 16.03
CA LEU A 181 -20.01 -14.32 17.33
C LEU A 181 -20.17 -13.27 18.44
N LYS A 182 -19.76 -12.02 18.22
CA LYS A 182 -19.91 -10.93 19.20
C LYS A 182 -21.39 -10.60 19.46
N MET A 183 -22.28 -10.74 18.47
CA MET A 183 -23.74 -10.63 18.65
C MET A 183 -24.31 -11.80 19.45
N LEU A 184 -23.95 -13.04 19.08
CA LEU A 184 -24.42 -14.24 19.77
C LEU A 184 -24.00 -14.24 21.24
N PHE A 185 -22.80 -13.73 21.53
CA PHE A 185 -22.28 -13.62 22.89
C PHE A 185 -23.08 -12.68 23.79
N GLN A 186 -23.86 -11.75 23.22
CA GLN A 186 -24.74 -10.88 24.03
C GLN A 186 -25.96 -11.64 24.58
N LEU A 187 -26.27 -12.84 24.08
CA LEU A 187 -27.37 -13.65 24.59
C LEU A 187 -27.08 -14.17 26.00
N ASN A 188 -28.12 -14.28 26.81
CA ASN A 188 -28.03 -14.77 28.20
C ASN A 188 -27.53 -16.23 28.30
N ILE A 189 -27.59 -17.00 27.21
CA ILE A 189 -27.06 -18.36 27.15
C ILE A 189 -25.54 -18.37 27.32
N ALA A 190 -24.83 -17.44 26.68
CA ALA A 190 -23.37 -17.35 26.78
C ALA A 190 -22.91 -16.98 28.20
N GLN A 191 -23.74 -16.28 28.96
CA GLN A 191 -23.45 -15.88 30.35
C GLN A 191 -23.58 -17.02 31.37
N ARG A 192 -24.31 -18.08 31.02
CA ARG A 192 -24.46 -19.25 31.90
C ARG A 192 -23.27 -20.21 31.86
N ILE A 193 -22.32 -19.98 30.95
CA ILE A 193 -21.08 -20.75 30.87
C ILE A 193 -20.11 -20.15 31.90
N ASP A 194 -19.45 -21.00 32.68
CA ASP A 194 -18.42 -20.55 33.63
C ASP A 194 -17.14 -20.18 32.87
N TRP A 195 -16.92 -18.88 32.67
CA TRP A 195 -15.72 -18.34 32.01
C TRP A 195 -14.59 -18.02 32.99
N ASN A 196 -14.91 -18.02 34.29
CA ASN A 196 -14.02 -17.56 35.32
C ASN A 196 -13.21 -18.73 35.87
N THR A 197 -11.90 -18.55 35.95
CA THR A 197 -10.98 -19.47 36.58
C THR A 197 -10.54 -18.90 37.92
N ASN A 198 -10.67 -19.68 38.99
CA ASN A 198 -10.22 -19.28 40.31
C ASN A 198 -8.75 -19.67 40.47
N CYS A 199 -7.86 -18.68 40.45
CA CYS A 199 -6.44 -18.90 40.64
C CYS A 199 -6.13 -18.84 42.13
N SER A 200 -5.75 -19.98 42.73
CA SER A 200 -5.47 -20.09 44.17
C SER A 200 -4.21 -19.36 44.64
N SER A 201 -3.41 -18.81 43.73
CA SER A 201 -2.27 -17.96 44.03
C SER A 201 -2.73 -16.53 44.38
N ASP A 202 -2.25 -15.98 45.49
CA ASP A 202 -2.64 -14.71 46.14
C ASP A 202 -2.76 -13.45 45.24
N MET A 203 -2.27 -13.46 44.01
CA MET A 203 -2.27 -12.28 43.13
C MET A 203 -3.37 -12.22 42.07
N PHE A 204 -4.07 -13.31 41.77
CA PHE A 204 -4.95 -13.36 40.58
C PHE A 204 -6.43 -13.52 40.90
N GLY A 205 -6.80 -14.00 42.09
CA GLY A 205 -8.20 -14.18 42.48
C GLY A 205 -9.03 -14.86 41.39
N GLN A 206 -10.24 -14.33 41.16
CA GLN A 206 -11.11 -14.79 40.08
C GLN A 206 -10.78 -14.05 38.77
N VAL A 207 -10.28 -14.79 37.79
CA VAL A 207 -9.87 -14.25 36.48
C VAL A 207 -10.93 -14.52 35.43
N ASP A 208 -11.32 -13.48 34.69
CA ASP A 208 -12.24 -13.59 33.56
C ASP A 208 -11.48 -13.77 32.24
N ASN A 209 -11.67 -14.93 31.58
CA ASN A 209 -10.97 -15.27 30.34
C ASN A 209 -11.62 -14.68 29.08
N ARG A 210 -12.81 -14.10 29.19
CA ARG A 210 -13.57 -13.62 28.01
C ARG A 210 -12.88 -12.43 27.33
N ALA A 211 -12.33 -11.52 28.13
CA ALA A 211 -11.60 -10.35 27.65
C ALA A 211 -10.39 -10.74 26.80
N TYR A 212 -9.61 -11.74 27.24
CA TYR A 212 -8.44 -12.25 26.52
C TYR A 212 -8.80 -12.82 25.14
N ILE A 213 -9.89 -13.59 25.07
CA ILE A 213 -10.37 -14.15 23.80
C ILE A 213 -10.88 -13.04 22.86
N GLY A 214 -11.47 -11.97 23.41
CA GLY A 214 -12.03 -10.85 22.66
C GLY A 214 -13.56 -10.80 22.67
N PHE A 215 -14.19 -11.41 23.68
CA PHE A 215 -15.63 -11.36 23.89
C PHE A 215 -15.94 -10.63 25.18
N LEU A 216 -16.54 -9.45 25.09
CA LEU A 216 -17.02 -8.69 26.24
C LEU A 216 -18.53 -8.52 26.14
N LYS A 217 -19.20 -8.65 27.27
CA LYS A 217 -20.60 -8.23 27.40
C LYS A 217 -20.61 -6.71 27.52
N THR A 218 -21.42 -6.05 26.70
CA THR A 218 -21.58 -4.60 26.72
C THR A 218 -23.04 -4.22 26.55
N ASP A 219 -23.44 -3.09 27.10
CA ASP A 219 -24.78 -2.55 26.94
C ASP A 219 -24.92 -1.84 25.57
N ASP A 220 -23.85 -1.18 25.10
CA ASP A 220 -23.80 -0.58 23.77
C ASP A 220 -23.14 -1.53 22.77
N ILE A 221 -23.98 -2.41 22.23
CA ILE A 221 -23.62 -3.40 21.23
C ILE A 221 -23.08 -2.73 19.96
N PHE A 222 -23.69 -1.62 19.53
CA PHE A 222 -23.34 -0.97 18.26
C PHE A 222 -21.91 -0.43 18.30
N SER A 223 -21.54 0.30 19.35
CA SER A 223 -20.18 0.82 19.53
C SER A 223 -19.13 -0.30 19.54
N TYR A 224 -19.47 -1.46 20.10
CA TYR A 224 -18.57 -2.61 20.21
C TYR A 224 -18.33 -3.34 18.89
N ILE A 225 -19.31 -3.37 17.97
CA ILE A 225 -19.13 -4.02 16.65
C ILE A 225 -18.92 -3.05 15.49
N TRP A 226 -19.07 -1.75 15.72
CA TRP A 226 -19.02 -0.72 14.69
C TRP A 226 -17.75 -0.79 13.84
N GLU A 227 -16.60 -1.08 14.45
CA GLU A 227 -15.33 -1.12 13.73
C GLU A 227 -15.26 -2.28 12.74
N TYR A 228 -15.79 -3.44 13.11
CA TYR A 228 -15.91 -4.61 12.22
C TYR A 228 -16.93 -4.36 11.10
N ILE A 229 -18.05 -3.69 11.40
CA ILE A 229 -19.02 -3.25 10.38
C ILE A 229 -18.34 -2.27 9.41
N ALA A 230 -17.59 -1.29 9.91
CA ALA A 230 -16.88 -0.32 9.09
C ALA A 230 -15.86 -1.02 8.17
N LEU A 231 -15.14 -2.04 8.65
CA LEU A 231 -14.26 -2.85 7.82
C LEU A 231 -15.01 -3.56 6.69
N ILE A 232 -16.16 -4.20 6.99
CA ILE A 232 -17.00 -4.87 5.98
C ILE A 232 -17.48 -3.84 4.94
N ILE A 233 -17.96 -2.68 5.37
CA ILE A 233 -18.40 -1.60 4.49
C ILE A 233 -17.25 -1.19 3.55
N ILE A 234 -16.04 -0.96 4.07
CA ILE A 234 -14.88 -0.58 3.26
C ILE A 234 -14.49 -1.69 2.26
N LEU A 235 -14.55 -2.96 2.65
CA LEU A 235 -14.30 -4.10 1.77
C LEU A 235 -15.35 -4.21 0.65
N VAL A 236 -16.61 -3.93 0.95
CA VAL A 236 -17.68 -3.84 -0.06
C VAL A 236 -17.41 -2.66 -0.99
N PHE A 237 -17.11 -1.47 -0.45
CA PHE A 237 -16.77 -0.29 -1.24
C PHE A 237 -15.58 -0.55 -2.18
N ARG A 238 -14.54 -1.24 -1.71
CA ARG A 238 -13.43 -1.70 -2.57
C ARG A 238 -13.94 -2.47 -3.77
N THR A 239 -14.80 -3.46 -3.55
CA THR A 239 -15.34 -4.28 -4.64
C THR A 239 -16.19 -3.44 -5.60
N VAL A 240 -17.01 -2.52 -5.08
CA VAL A 240 -17.82 -1.59 -5.88
C VAL A 240 -16.96 -0.65 -6.72
N ILE A 241 -15.92 -0.05 -6.14
CA ILE A 241 -14.99 0.85 -6.84
C ILE A 241 -14.29 0.09 -7.97
N LEU A 242 -13.74 -1.10 -7.68
CA LEU A 242 -13.06 -1.92 -8.68
C LEU A 242 -14.00 -2.37 -9.80
N LEU A 243 -15.22 -2.78 -9.46
CA LEU A 243 -16.24 -3.15 -10.45
C LEU A 243 -16.64 -1.96 -11.32
N ARG A 244 -16.89 -0.79 -10.70
CA ARG A 244 -17.23 0.43 -11.44
C ARG A 244 -16.10 0.78 -12.40
N GLN A 245 -14.84 0.76 -11.96
CA GLN A 245 -13.70 1.09 -12.83
C GLN A 245 -13.54 0.08 -13.97
N TYR A 246 -13.78 -1.20 -13.70
CA TYR A 246 -13.82 -2.24 -14.73
C TYR A 246 -14.90 -1.95 -15.79
N LEU A 247 -16.14 -1.67 -15.37
CA LEU A 247 -17.25 -1.37 -16.27
C LEU A 247 -17.07 -0.06 -17.03
N TYR A 248 -16.63 0.99 -16.33
CA TYR A 248 -16.36 2.30 -16.91
C TYR A 248 -15.32 2.19 -18.03
N ARG A 249 -14.23 1.44 -17.78
CA ARG A 249 -13.20 1.19 -18.79
C ARG A 249 -13.71 0.39 -19.97
N ASN A 250 -14.54 -0.62 -19.73
CA ASN A 250 -15.10 -1.46 -20.80
C ASN A 250 -16.13 -0.72 -21.67
N HIS A 251 -16.79 0.31 -21.12
CA HIS A 251 -17.80 1.10 -21.84
C HIS A 251 -17.18 2.29 -22.60
N ASP A 252 -16.26 3.04 -21.98
CA ASP A 252 -15.68 4.26 -22.57
C ASP A 252 -14.44 4.00 -23.45
N TYR A 253 -13.72 2.90 -23.24
CA TYR A 253 -12.50 2.57 -23.99
C TYR A 253 -12.55 1.18 -24.60
N ASN A 254 -12.31 1.09 -25.91
CA ASN A 254 -12.15 -0.15 -26.67
C ASN A 254 -10.77 -0.80 -26.38
N ASN A 255 -10.43 -1.04 -25.11
CA ASN A 255 -9.15 -1.60 -24.64
C ASN A 255 -7.85 -0.81 -24.95
N ASP A 256 -7.90 0.35 -25.62
CA ASP A 256 -6.70 1.02 -26.15
C ASP A 256 -5.83 1.82 -25.15
N ARG A 257 -6.19 1.91 -23.87
CA ARG A 257 -5.34 2.55 -22.85
C ARG A 257 -4.99 1.60 -21.71
N PRO A 258 -3.83 0.90 -21.77
CA PRO A 258 -3.27 0.27 -20.59
C PRO A 258 -2.82 1.37 -19.63
N LEU A 259 -3.69 1.75 -18.70
CA LEU A 259 -3.32 2.69 -17.65
C LEU A 259 -2.28 2.03 -16.74
N LEU A 260 -1.15 2.72 -16.53
CA LEU A 260 -0.19 2.38 -15.49
C LEU A 260 -0.92 2.31 -14.13
N GLU A 261 -0.67 1.24 -13.39
CA GLU A 261 -1.19 1.07 -12.03
C GLU A 261 -0.72 2.21 -11.13
N GLY A 262 -1.63 2.79 -10.32
CA GLY A 262 -1.26 3.74 -9.27
C GLY A 262 -1.13 5.23 -9.66
N VAL A 263 -1.32 5.62 -10.93
CA VAL A 263 -1.24 7.03 -11.36
C VAL A 263 -2.61 7.71 -11.34
N ILE A 264 -2.75 8.85 -10.64
CA ILE A 264 -4.01 9.60 -10.53
C ILE A 264 -4.22 10.50 -11.76
N PHE A 265 -3.18 11.26 -12.15
CA PHE A 265 -3.23 12.18 -13.28
C PHE A 265 -2.33 11.70 -14.42
N PRO A 266 -2.87 11.04 -15.46
CA PRO A 266 -2.06 10.51 -16.55
C PRO A 266 -1.43 11.58 -17.45
N ASP A 267 -1.95 12.82 -17.44
CA ASP A 267 -1.52 13.89 -18.34
C ASP A 267 -0.24 14.61 -17.88
N VAL A 268 0.30 14.27 -16.71
CA VAL A 268 1.42 14.99 -16.07
C VAL A 268 2.67 14.11 -16.03
N ASP A 269 3.56 14.37 -16.99
CA ASP A 269 4.91 13.80 -17.03
C ASP A 269 5.94 14.71 -16.32
N ARG A 270 7.15 14.20 -16.07
CA ARG A 270 8.26 14.97 -15.48
C ARG A 270 8.53 16.34 -16.13
N PRO A 271 8.60 16.50 -17.46
CA PRO A 271 8.84 17.82 -18.07
C PRO A 271 7.67 18.80 -17.92
N MET A 272 6.46 18.33 -17.62
CA MET A 272 5.32 19.21 -17.33
C MET A 272 5.36 19.76 -15.91
N ALA A 273 6.09 19.10 -14.99
CA ALA A 273 6.20 19.53 -13.60
C ALA A 273 6.94 20.86 -13.44
N ASP A 274 7.85 21.19 -14.35
CA ASP A 274 8.66 22.42 -14.28
C ASP A 274 7.95 23.63 -14.91
N LYS A 275 6.73 23.46 -15.47
CA LYS A 275 5.97 24.53 -16.13
C LYS A 275 5.16 25.39 -15.16
N ASP A 276 4.41 24.76 -14.25
CA ASP A 276 3.48 25.43 -13.33
C ASP A 276 3.46 24.73 -11.97
N PHE A 277 3.25 25.49 -10.89
CA PHE A 277 3.08 24.93 -9.53
C PHE A 277 1.94 23.90 -9.44
N ALA A 278 0.85 24.09 -10.18
CA ALA A 278 -0.26 23.13 -10.20
C ALA A 278 0.15 21.79 -10.83
N ASN A 279 0.96 21.83 -11.89
CA ASN A 279 1.47 20.63 -12.55
C ASN A 279 2.58 19.97 -11.70
N PHE A 280 3.40 20.76 -11.02
CA PHE A 280 4.33 20.26 -10.00
C PHE A 280 3.61 19.47 -8.89
N PHE A 281 2.52 20.01 -8.32
CA PHE A 281 1.79 19.32 -7.26
C PHE A 281 1.10 18.04 -7.76
N LYS A 282 0.52 18.05 -8.97
CA LYS A 282 -0.01 16.83 -9.61
C LYS A 282 1.08 15.77 -9.82
N PHE A 283 2.28 16.19 -10.24
CA PHE A 283 3.43 15.30 -10.36
C PHE A 283 3.84 14.71 -9.00
N LEU A 284 3.87 15.52 -7.94
CA LEU A 284 4.20 15.07 -6.58
C LEU A 284 3.16 14.07 -6.04
N LEU A 285 1.87 14.26 -6.33
CA LEU A 285 0.83 13.29 -5.93
C LEU A 285 0.98 11.94 -6.64
N ASN A 286 1.42 11.94 -7.90
CA ASN A 286 1.64 10.71 -8.65
C ASN A 286 2.95 9.99 -8.25
N PHE A 287 4.06 10.73 -8.15
CA PHE A 287 5.41 10.16 -8.06
C PHE A 287 6.20 10.58 -6.81
N GLY A 288 5.59 11.27 -5.86
CA GLY A 288 6.27 11.78 -4.67
C GLY A 288 6.90 10.68 -3.84
N PHE A 289 6.14 9.62 -3.53
CA PHE A 289 6.67 8.47 -2.80
C PHE A 289 7.68 7.65 -3.63
N TYR A 290 7.51 7.60 -4.96
CA TYR A 290 8.50 6.94 -5.82
C TYR A 290 9.86 7.66 -5.76
N LYS A 291 9.88 8.99 -5.67
CA LYS A 291 11.12 9.77 -5.64
C LYS A 291 11.74 9.89 -4.25
N PHE A 292 10.93 10.05 -3.20
CA PHE A 292 11.37 10.35 -1.84
C PHE A 292 11.05 9.22 -0.83
N GLY A 293 10.74 8.01 -1.33
CA GLY A 293 10.22 6.94 -0.48
C GLY A 293 11.21 6.45 0.57
N VAL A 294 12.52 6.40 0.25
CA VAL A 294 13.56 6.01 1.20
C VAL A 294 13.65 7.04 2.33
N GLU A 295 13.71 8.32 1.99
CA GLU A 295 13.79 9.42 2.95
C GLU A 295 12.56 9.45 3.86
N ILE A 296 11.36 9.27 3.30
CA ILE A 296 10.12 9.17 4.07
C ILE A 296 10.16 7.99 5.05
N CYS A 297 10.65 6.82 4.61
CA CYS A 297 10.79 5.64 5.47
C CYS A 297 11.80 5.87 6.61
N LEU A 298 12.93 6.52 6.35
CA LEU A 298 13.95 6.82 7.37
C LEU A 298 13.44 7.85 8.40
N ILE A 299 12.70 8.88 7.94
CA ILE A 299 12.04 9.84 8.83
C ILE A 299 11.02 9.10 9.71
N LEU A 300 10.19 8.26 9.12
CA LEU A 300 9.18 7.51 9.88
C LEU A 300 9.83 6.53 10.86
N MET A 301 10.92 5.86 10.49
CA MET A 301 11.69 5.01 11.39
C MET A 301 12.24 5.80 12.57
N THR A 302 12.73 7.01 12.35
CA THR A 302 13.20 7.91 13.42
C THR A 302 12.05 8.28 14.39
N ILE A 303 10.86 8.56 13.86
CA ILE A 303 9.67 8.83 14.67
C ILE A 303 9.28 7.60 15.49
N THR A 304 9.30 6.40 14.89
CA THR A 304 9.02 5.15 15.60
C THR A 304 10.05 4.90 16.71
N ILE A 305 11.34 5.12 16.48
CA ILE A 305 12.40 5.04 17.51
C ILE A 305 12.07 5.95 18.69
N GLY A 306 11.74 7.22 18.43
CA GLY A 306 11.40 8.19 19.47
C GLY A 306 10.15 7.83 20.27
N ASN A 307 9.16 7.20 19.64
CA ASN A 307 7.93 6.79 20.29
C ASN A 307 8.08 5.49 21.11
N HIS A 308 8.96 4.58 20.69
CA HIS A 308 9.19 3.31 21.38
C HIS A 308 9.91 3.50 22.71
N GLY A 309 11.13 4.07 22.67
CA GLY A 309 11.98 4.24 23.85
C GLY A 309 12.33 2.93 24.59
N ASP A 310 12.16 1.78 23.95
CA ASP A 310 12.35 0.43 24.49
C ASP A 310 13.46 -0.32 23.73
N ILE A 311 13.67 -1.61 24.00
CA ILE A 311 14.67 -2.44 23.32
C ILE A 311 14.50 -2.48 21.78
N PHE A 312 13.26 -2.38 21.25
CA PHE A 312 13.04 -2.35 19.80
C PHE A 312 13.55 -1.05 19.19
N SER A 313 13.49 0.07 19.92
CA SER A 313 14.07 1.34 19.48
C SER A 313 15.59 1.23 19.21
N VAL A 314 16.32 0.43 20.02
CA VAL A 314 17.75 0.17 19.81
C VAL A 314 17.96 -0.63 18.53
N LEU A 315 17.16 -1.68 18.30
CA LEU A 315 17.23 -2.47 17.07
C LEU A 315 16.96 -1.61 15.83
N TYR A 316 15.89 -0.79 15.86
CA TYR A 316 15.58 0.14 14.78
C TYR A 316 16.68 1.18 14.57
N CYS A 317 17.31 1.67 15.63
CA CYS A 317 18.46 2.59 15.53
C CYS A 317 19.67 1.93 14.85
N LEU A 318 19.96 0.66 15.14
CA LEU A 318 21.01 -0.09 14.46
C LEU A 318 20.74 -0.22 12.96
N PHE A 319 19.50 -0.52 12.57
CA PHE A 319 19.09 -0.52 11.16
C PHE A 319 19.27 0.86 10.53
N LEU A 320 18.84 1.93 11.21
CA LEU A 320 18.96 3.29 10.72
C LEU A 320 20.43 3.68 10.50
N ILE A 321 21.32 3.38 11.45
CA ILE A 321 22.77 3.59 11.31
C ILE A 321 23.30 2.83 10.10
N ALA A 322 22.92 1.56 9.92
CA ALA A 322 23.31 0.77 8.76
C ALA A 322 22.89 1.43 7.43
N PHE A 323 21.65 1.94 7.33
CA PHE A 323 21.17 2.63 6.13
C PHE A 323 21.89 3.96 5.86
N VAL A 324 22.34 4.67 6.90
CA VAL A 324 23.13 5.90 6.73
C VAL A 324 24.55 5.59 6.23
N LEU A 325 25.12 4.45 6.64
CA LEU A 325 26.46 4.02 6.24
C LEU A 325 26.50 3.33 4.86
N PHE A 326 25.39 2.75 4.41
CA PHE A 326 25.32 2.01 3.16
C PHE A 326 25.15 2.92 1.93
N ASN A 327 25.79 2.52 0.83
CA ASN A 327 25.55 3.10 -0.48
C ASN A 327 24.18 2.67 -1.02
N ARG A 328 23.62 3.44 -1.97
CA ARG A 328 22.28 3.17 -2.54
C ARG A 328 22.08 1.73 -3.05
N SER A 329 23.11 1.13 -3.65
CA SER A 329 23.07 -0.25 -4.13
C SER A 329 22.97 -1.27 -2.98
N GLU A 330 23.72 -1.05 -1.90
CA GLU A 330 23.68 -1.92 -0.72
C GLU A 330 22.37 -1.73 0.06
N CYS A 331 21.86 -0.49 0.16
CA CYS A 331 20.55 -0.20 0.76
C CYS A 331 19.43 -0.98 0.09
N HIS A 332 19.43 -1.08 -1.24
CA HIS A 332 18.44 -1.85 -2.01
C HIS A 332 18.47 -3.32 -1.61
N ARG A 333 19.66 -3.94 -1.58
CA ARG A 333 19.83 -5.34 -1.20
C ARG A 333 19.43 -5.57 0.25
N PHE A 334 19.78 -4.64 1.14
CA PHE A 334 19.52 -4.76 2.57
C PHE A 334 18.04 -4.55 2.92
N TRP A 335 17.29 -3.84 2.09
CA TRP A 335 15.89 -3.51 2.31
C TRP A 335 14.98 -4.73 2.54
N SER A 336 15.24 -5.82 1.81
CA SER A 336 14.46 -7.06 1.96
C SER A 336 14.65 -7.70 3.34
N TYR A 337 15.84 -7.58 3.94
CA TYR A 337 16.10 -8.07 5.30
C TYR A 337 15.37 -7.22 6.34
N LEU A 338 15.34 -5.89 6.18
CA LEU A 338 14.55 -5.01 7.06
C LEU A 338 13.06 -5.37 7.01
N VAL A 339 12.49 -5.51 5.81
CA VAL A 339 11.07 -5.88 5.66
C VAL A 339 10.81 -7.27 6.25
N GLY A 340 11.70 -8.24 6.04
CA GLY A 340 11.60 -9.57 6.64
C GLY A 340 11.68 -9.55 8.17
N PHE A 341 12.59 -8.75 8.73
CA PHE A 341 12.69 -8.53 10.16
C PHE A 341 11.39 -7.95 10.73
N MET A 342 10.86 -6.89 10.11
CA MET A 342 9.61 -6.26 10.54
C MET A 342 8.42 -7.23 10.45
N ALA A 343 8.38 -8.07 9.41
CA ALA A 343 7.33 -9.08 9.25
C ALA A 343 7.28 -10.12 10.38
N ILE A 344 8.41 -10.36 11.06
CA ILE A 344 8.51 -11.29 12.18
C ILE A 344 8.31 -10.56 13.52
N ILE A 345 8.89 -9.37 13.67
CA ILE A 345 8.87 -8.64 14.95
C ILE A 345 7.49 -8.06 15.26
N LEU A 346 6.74 -7.62 14.26
CA LEU A 346 5.44 -6.99 14.42
C LEU A 346 4.36 -7.93 14.98
N PRO A 347 4.17 -9.16 14.46
CA PRO A 347 3.26 -10.11 15.09
C PRO A 347 3.79 -10.57 16.45
N TYR A 348 5.11 -10.66 16.66
CA TYR A 348 5.68 -10.93 17.97
C TYR A 348 5.32 -9.83 18.99
N GLN A 349 5.50 -8.55 18.65
CA GLN A 349 5.12 -7.41 19.50
C GLN A 349 3.62 -7.43 19.82
N TYR A 350 2.78 -7.77 18.83
CA TYR A 350 1.34 -7.92 19.06
C TYR A 350 1.03 -9.02 20.08
N LEU A 351 1.67 -10.19 19.95
CA LEU A 351 1.51 -11.31 20.88
C LEU A 351 2.04 -10.97 22.28
N VAL A 352 3.11 -10.18 22.36
CA VAL A 352 3.62 -9.66 23.64
C VAL A 352 2.60 -8.71 24.28
N CYS A 353 1.99 -7.79 23.52
CA CYS A 353 0.92 -6.94 24.06
C CYS A 353 -0.34 -7.73 24.46
N LEU A 354 -0.63 -8.85 23.79
CA LEU A 354 -1.72 -9.76 24.17
C LEU A 354 -1.41 -10.53 25.46
N GLY A 355 -0.14 -10.91 25.65
CA GLY A 355 0.31 -11.71 26.79
C GLY A 355 -0.20 -13.15 26.75
N ILE A 356 0.04 -13.89 27.83
CA ILE A 356 -0.49 -15.24 28.03
C ILE A 356 -1.93 -15.18 28.56
N ALA A 357 -2.70 -16.22 28.28
CA ALA A 357 -4.06 -16.35 28.79
C ALA A 357 -4.05 -16.31 30.34
N PRO A 358 -4.78 -15.37 30.95
CA PRO A 358 -4.70 -15.17 32.40
C PRO A 358 -5.32 -16.35 33.17
N GLY A 359 -6.22 -17.12 32.56
CA GLY A 359 -6.80 -18.33 33.16
C GLY A 359 -5.87 -19.53 33.25
N LEU A 360 -4.65 -19.47 32.71
CA LEU A 360 -3.63 -20.50 33.01
C LEU A 360 -3.10 -20.39 34.44
N CYS A 361 -3.37 -19.29 35.15
CA CYS A 361 -2.85 -19.02 36.49
C CYS A 361 -1.32 -19.15 36.57
N TRP A 362 -0.63 -18.84 35.47
CA TRP A 362 0.83 -18.83 35.42
C TRP A 362 1.37 -17.42 35.61
N LEU A 363 2.33 -17.29 36.52
CA LEU A 363 3.07 -16.07 36.74
C LEU A 363 4.17 -15.93 35.69
N TYR A 364 4.38 -14.70 35.21
CA TYR A 364 5.56 -14.41 34.41
C TYR A 364 6.84 -14.58 35.25
N PRO A 365 7.92 -15.17 34.70
CA PRO A 365 9.18 -15.33 35.41
C PRO A 365 9.80 -14.02 35.90
N TRP A 366 9.48 -12.91 35.23
CA TRP A 366 9.97 -11.56 35.50
C TRP A 366 9.01 -10.71 36.35
N HIS A 367 8.01 -11.31 37.01
CA HIS A 367 7.03 -10.56 37.81
C HIS A 367 7.64 -9.68 38.92
N ASN A 368 8.84 -10.04 39.40
CA ASN A 368 9.52 -9.32 40.47
C ASN A 368 10.37 -8.14 39.98
N LEU A 369 10.48 -7.91 38.66
CA LEU A 369 11.24 -6.78 38.13
C LEU A 369 10.50 -5.46 38.39
N PRO A 370 11.23 -4.34 38.58
CA PRO A 370 10.60 -3.03 38.67
C PRO A 370 9.95 -2.66 37.33
N GLN A 371 8.88 -1.86 37.38
CA GLN A 371 8.10 -1.48 36.20
C GLN A 371 8.96 -0.82 35.11
N ALA A 372 9.96 -0.01 35.49
CA ALA A 372 10.85 0.65 34.55
C ALA A 372 11.62 -0.35 33.67
N ASP A 373 12.04 -1.48 34.24
CA ASP A 373 12.75 -2.52 33.49
C ASP A 373 11.76 -3.27 32.57
N LEU A 374 10.55 -3.57 33.06
CA LEU A 374 9.50 -4.20 32.26
C LEU A 374 9.14 -3.36 31.03
N ASP A 375 8.97 -2.05 31.22
CA ASP A 375 8.66 -1.11 30.15
C ASP A 375 9.81 -0.99 29.13
N TRP A 376 11.07 -0.99 29.60
CA TRP A 376 12.24 -0.88 28.74
C TRP A 376 12.48 -2.15 27.91
N TYR A 377 12.31 -3.33 28.51
CA TYR A 377 12.40 -4.61 27.80
C TYR A 377 11.13 -4.94 26.99
N PHE A 378 10.07 -4.14 27.11
CA PHE A 378 8.76 -4.39 26.51
C PHE A 378 8.20 -5.77 26.92
N LEU A 379 8.26 -6.08 28.22
CA LEU A 379 7.78 -7.34 28.77
C LEU A 379 6.30 -7.23 29.19
N PRO A 380 5.50 -8.28 28.96
CA PRO A 380 4.11 -8.28 29.38
C PRO A 380 3.99 -8.48 30.89
N ASP A 381 3.02 -7.80 31.49
CA ASP A 381 2.59 -8.01 32.86
C ASP A 381 1.06 -7.94 32.94
N PHE A 382 0.49 -8.56 33.98
CA PHE A 382 -0.96 -8.57 34.20
C PHE A 382 -1.46 -7.33 34.92
N LYS A 383 -0.62 -6.64 35.72
CA LYS A 383 -1.03 -5.43 36.46
C LYS A 383 -0.98 -4.19 35.58
N HIS A 384 0.06 -4.07 34.75
CA HIS A 384 0.24 -2.95 33.84
C HIS A 384 0.17 -3.40 32.38
N GLN A 385 -0.82 -2.90 31.63
CA GLN A 385 -0.93 -3.18 30.20
C GLN A 385 0.08 -2.34 29.41
N LEU A 386 0.78 -3.00 28.49
CA LEU A 386 1.71 -2.33 27.60
C LEU A 386 0.99 -1.29 26.72
N PRO A 387 1.65 -0.15 26.40
CA PRO A 387 1.07 0.91 25.57
C PRO A 387 0.90 0.46 24.11
N LYS A 388 -0.25 -0.13 23.81
CA LYS A 388 -0.62 -0.64 22.48
C LYS A 388 -0.59 0.38 21.35
N GLN A 389 -0.71 1.67 21.67
CA GLN A 389 -0.65 2.77 20.71
C GLN A 389 0.71 2.83 19.99
N LYS A 390 1.78 2.32 20.62
CA LYS A 390 3.12 2.29 20.01
C LYS A 390 3.13 1.48 18.70
N LEU A 391 2.40 0.38 18.65
CA LEU A 391 2.32 -0.50 17.49
C LEU A 391 1.75 0.20 16.25
N TYR A 392 0.95 1.27 16.41
CA TYR A 392 0.36 1.96 15.25
C TYR A 392 1.45 2.50 14.30
N LEU A 393 2.50 3.07 14.88
CA LEU A 393 3.63 3.59 14.10
C LEU A 393 4.48 2.47 13.50
N ASP A 394 4.61 1.31 14.17
CA ASP A 394 5.29 0.15 13.60
C ASP A 394 4.55 -0.41 12.37
N PHE A 395 3.23 -0.55 12.44
CA PHE A 395 2.42 -0.98 11.30
C PHE A 395 2.50 0.03 10.15
N LEU A 396 2.44 1.33 10.46
CA LEU A 396 2.58 2.38 9.45
C LEU A 396 3.97 2.33 8.81
N LEU A 397 5.03 2.19 9.60
CA LEU A 397 6.40 2.02 9.12
C LEU A 397 6.49 0.79 8.20
N PHE A 398 5.99 -0.36 8.65
CA PHE A 398 5.98 -1.59 7.87
C PHE A 398 5.26 -1.44 6.52
N TYR A 399 4.13 -0.73 6.49
CA TYR A 399 3.43 -0.40 5.25
C TYR A 399 4.35 0.35 4.28
N PHE A 400 4.97 1.45 4.72
CA PHE A 400 5.84 2.24 3.85
C PHE A 400 7.08 1.46 3.39
N LEU A 401 7.67 0.65 4.27
CA LEU A 401 8.79 -0.23 3.92
C LEU A 401 8.41 -1.26 2.85
N CYS A 402 7.25 -1.91 2.97
CA CYS A 402 6.74 -2.84 1.96
C CYS A 402 6.45 -2.13 0.62
N ARG A 403 5.89 -0.91 0.65
CA ARG A 403 5.67 -0.13 -0.57
C ARG A 403 6.99 0.26 -1.23
N GLN A 404 7.99 0.67 -0.46
CA GLN A 404 9.31 0.99 -0.99
C GLN A 404 10.01 -0.23 -1.57
N LEU A 405 9.85 -1.41 -0.95
CA LEU A 405 10.37 -2.67 -1.49
C LEU A 405 9.77 -2.99 -2.87
N LEU A 406 8.50 -2.66 -3.08
CA LEU A 406 7.85 -2.83 -4.38
C LEU A 406 8.46 -1.91 -5.45
N TYR A 407 8.82 -0.67 -5.11
CA TYR A 407 9.44 0.26 -6.06
C TYR A 407 10.91 -0.07 -6.38
N PHE A 408 11.56 -0.83 -5.49
CA PHE A 408 12.89 -1.37 -5.70
C PHE A 408 12.93 -2.61 -6.60
N ARG A 409 11.80 -3.29 -6.79
CA ARG A 409 11.65 -4.42 -7.73
C ARG A 409 11.18 -3.92 -9.08
#